data_AF-A0A3C8C811-F1
#
_entry.id   AF-A0A3C8C811-F1
#
_cell.length_a   1.000
_cell.length_b   1.000
_cell.length_c   1.000
_cell.angle_alpha   90.00
_cell.angle_beta   90.00
_cell.angle_gamma   90.00
#
_symmetry.space_group_name_H-M   'P 1'
#
loop_
_entity.id
_entity.type
_entity.pdbx_description
1 polymer ?
#
loop_
_entity_poly.entity_id
_entity_poly.type
_entity_poly.pdbx_seq_one_letter_code
_entity_poly.pdbx_strand_id
1 'polypeptide(L)'
;MIRRGETKVTNVSSQNLITFIRRKVLLGTDELSGDGKNWIRVDRHYQLRKYFPSDEEGPATMELAGKPKPGDYIEVGELSPDHKGNLEEVADLLKDING
;
A
#
# COMPACT_ATOMS: atom_id res chain seq x y z
N MET A 1 -12.10 17.06 0.72
CA MET A 1 -11.98 17.75 -0.60
C MET A 1 -10.56 17.55 -1.12
N ILE A 2 -10.40 17.51 -2.44
CA ILE A 2 -9.09 17.32 -3.09
C ILE A 2 -8.89 18.44 -4.11
N ARG A 3 -7.68 18.99 -4.24
CA ARG A 3 -7.33 19.90 -5.33
C ARG A 3 -5.97 19.55 -5.95
N ARG A 4 -5.82 19.93 -7.21
CA ARG A 4 -4.58 19.94 -7.98
C ARG A 4 -4.48 21.29 -8.70
N GLY A 5 -3.65 22.19 -8.17
CA GLY A 5 -3.64 23.58 -8.61
C GLY A 5 -5.02 24.22 -8.46
N GLU A 6 -5.57 24.74 -9.56
CA GLU A 6 -6.90 25.38 -9.60
C GLU A 6 -8.05 24.37 -9.68
N THR A 7 -7.77 23.13 -10.10
CA THR A 7 -8.81 22.09 -10.23
C THR A 7 -9.16 21.53 -8.86
N LYS A 8 -10.46 21.50 -8.55
CA LYS A 8 -10.96 21.11 -7.23
C LYS A 8 -12.10 20.10 -7.35
N VAL A 9 -12.02 19.04 -6.55
CA VAL A 9 -13.04 17.99 -6.46
C VAL A 9 -13.59 17.95 -5.04
N THR A 10 -14.91 18.05 -4.94
CA THR A 10 -15.66 17.93 -3.69
C THR A 10 -16.25 16.52 -3.56
N ASN A 11 -16.83 16.22 -2.40
CA ASN A 11 -17.52 14.95 -2.14
C ASN A 11 -16.66 13.68 -2.34
N VAL A 12 -15.35 13.78 -2.07
CA VAL A 12 -14.45 12.63 -2.12
C VAL A 12 -14.56 11.85 -0.82
N SER A 13 -14.94 10.58 -0.91
CA SER A 13 -14.97 9.68 0.25
C SER A 13 -13.55 9.42 0.77
N SER A 14 -13.35 9.66 2.07
CA SER A 14 -12.09 9.37 2.76
C SER A 14 -11.69 7.90 2.68
N GLN A 15 -12.67 6.98 2.59
CA GLN A 15 -12.44 5.54 2.49
C GLN A 15 -11.72 5.15 1.19
N ASN A 16 -11.89 5.94 0.13
CA ASN A 16 -11.30 5.67 -1.19
C ASN A 16 -9.92 6.29 -1.39
N LEU A 17 -9.44 7.12 -0.46
CA LEU A 17 -8.17 7.84 -0.62
C LEU A 17 -6.99 6.88 -0.83
N ILE A 18 -6.91 5.81 -0.04
CA ILE A 18 -5.85 4.80 -0.15
C ILE A 18 -5.90 4.12 -1.52
N THR A 19 -7.10 3.76 -1.98
CA THR A 19 -7.30 3.16 -3.31
C THR A 19 -6.86 4.10 -4.42
N PHE A 20 -7.18 5.39 -4.33
CA PHE A 20 -6.77 6.39 -5.33
C PHE A 20 -5.26 6.61 -5.35
N ILE A 21 -4.59 6.57 -4.18
CA ILE A 21 -3.13 6.65 -4.10
C ILE A 21 -2.49 5.43 -4.76
N ARG A 22 -2.95 4.22 -4.40
CA ARG A 22 -2.44 2.97 -4.98
C ARG A 22 -2.63 2.88 -6.49
N ARG A 23 -3.76 3.40 -7.00
CA ARG A 23 -4.04 3.48 -8.44
C ARG A 23 -3.37 4.66 -9.14
N LYS A 24 -2.54 5.45 -8.44
CA LYS A 24 -1.85 6.64 -8.96
C LYS A 24 -2.80 7.72 -9.53
N VAL A 25 -4.06 7.72 -9.08
CA VAL A 25 -5.05 8.76 -9.40
C VAL A 25 -4.83 9.98 -8.50
N LEU A 26 -4.63 9.74 -7.21
CA LEU A 26 -4.27 10.75 -6.21
C LEU A 26 -2.75 10.77 -6.04
N LEU A 27 -2.13 11.88 -6.41
CA LEU A 27 -0.68 12.06 -6.37
C LEU A 27 -0.25 12.69 -5.04
N GLY A 28 1.02 12.51 -4.69
CA GLY A 28 1.57 13.06 -3.44
C GLY A 28 1.54 14.59 -3.40
N THR A 29 1.70 15.22 -4.56
CA THR A 29 1.65 16.67 -4.77
C THR A 29 0.24 17.24 -4.70
N ASP A 30 -0.80 16.40 -4.78
CA ASP A 30 -2.19 16.85 -4.64
C ASP A 30 -2.44 17.28 -3.20
N GLU A 31 -3.49 18.07 -2.98
CA GLU A 31 -3.79 18.62 -1.66
C GLU A 31 -5.17 18.20 -1.16
N LEU A 32 -5.26 17.92 0.14
CA LEU A 32 -6.48 17.56 0.86
C LEU A 32 -6.92 18.70 1.77
N SER A 33 -8.23 18.86 1.90
CA SER A 33 -8.84 19.77 2.87
C SER A 33 -10.15 19.21 3.40
N GLY A 34 -10.33 19.28 4.72
CA GLY A 34 -11.60 18.94 5.39
C GLY A 34 -12.58 20.10 5.40
N ASP A 35 -12.09 21.34 5.46
CA ASP A 35 -12.86 22.58 5.62
C ASP A 35 -12.88 23.48 4.37
N GLY A 36 -12.12 23.11 3.34
CA GLY A 36 -11.90 23.90 2.13
C GLY A 36 -10.99 25.12 2.30
N LYS A 37 -10.45 25.36 3.50
CA LYS A 37 -9.61 26.51 3.85
C LYS A 37 -8.16 26.09 4.06
N ASN A 38 -7.95 25.02 4.85
CA ASN A 38 -6.64 24.49 5.16
C ASN A 38 -6.32 23.33 4.21
N TRP A 39 -5.24 23.47 3.45
CA TRP A 39 -4.83 22.51 2.44
C TRP A 39 -3.48 21.90 2.81
N ILE A 40 -3.39 20.58 2.75
CA ILE A 40 -2.17 19.83 3.03
C ILE A 40 -1.88 18.87 1.89
N ARG A 41 -0.62 18.81 1.46
CA ARG A 41 -0.20 17.83 0.46
C ARG A 41 -0.44 16.41 0.95
N VAL A 42 -0.92 15.55 0.06
CA VAL A 42 -1.26 14.15 0.38
C VAL A 42 -0.02 13.41 0.88
N ASP A 43 1.15 13.65 0.29
CA ASP A 43 2.43 13.05 0.70
C ASP A 43 2.95 13.53 2.06
N ARG A 44 2.50 14.69 2.54
CA ARG A 44 2.83 15.23 3.87
C ARG A 44 1.78 14.92 4.93
N HIS A 45 0.63 14.40 4.53
CA HIS A 45 -0.45 14.09 5.46
C HIS A 45 -0.04 12.96 6.40
N TYR A 46 -0.24 13.16 7.71
CA TYR A 46 0.26 12.26 8.78
C TYR A 46 -0.06 10.77 8.53
N GLN A 47 -1.29 10.46 8.10
CA GLN A 47 -1.73 9.09 7.86
C GLN A 47 -1.37 8.53 6.47
N LEU A 48 -1.18 9.41 5.48
CA LEU A 48 -1.07 9.01 4.06
C LEU A 48 0.37 9.01 3.55
N ARG A 49 1.28 9.74 4.19
CA ARG A 49 2.70 9.84 3.82
C ARG A 49 3.38 8.47 3.62
N LYS A 50 2.98 7.46 4.38
CA LYS A 50 3.50 6.09 4.29
C LYS A 50 3.27 5.40 2.93
N TYR A 51 2.39 5.95 2.10
CA TYR A 51 2.12 5.45 0.74
C TYR A 51 2.96 6.15 -0.34
N PHE A 52 3.84 7.08 0.06
CA PHE A 52 4.75 7.83 -0.81
C PHE A 52 6.19 7.69 -0.30
N PRO A 53 6.81 6.50 -0.45
CA PRO A 53 8.22 6.34 -0.13
C PRO A 53 9.07 7.26 -1.02
N SER A 54 10.07 7.90 -0.43
CA SER A 54 11.09 8.64 -1.17
C SER A 54 12.00 7.63 -1.88
N ASP A 55 12.25 7.80 -3.17
CA ASP A 55 13.11 6.93 -3.99
C ASP A 55 14.61 6.95 -3.58
N GLU A 56 14.96 7.49 -2.39
CA GLU A 56 16.31 7.37 -1.84
C GLU A 56 16.63 5.94 -1.34
N GLU A 57 15.62 5.09 -1.25
CA GLU A 57 15.78 3.65 -1.11
C GLU A 57 15.29 3.01 -2.42
N GLY A 58 16.21 2.37 -3.16
CA GLY A 58 15.93 1.66 -4.40
C GLY A 58 14.77 0.66 -4.27
N PRO A 59 14.28 0.09 -5.38
CA PRO A 59 12.90 -0.39 -5.54
C PRO A 59 12.41 -1.18 -4.32
N ALA A 60 11.74 -0.48 -3.40
CA ALA A 60 10.98 -1.09 -2.35
C ALA A 60 9.81 -1.79 -3.05
N THR A 61 9.96 -3.09 -3.25
CA THR A 61 8.85 -4.00 -3.44
C THR A 61 7.82 -3.68 -2.38
N MET A 62 6.77 -2.94 -2.75
CA MET A 62 5.54 -2.91 -1.97
C MET A 62 4.96 -4.30 -2.08
N GLU A 63 5.43 -5.20 -1.21
CA GLU A 63 4.75 -6.45 -0.93
C GLU A 63 3.33 -6.07 -0.49
N LEU A 64 2.39 -6.53 -1.30
CA LEU A 64 0.98 -6.33 -1.16
C LEU A 64 0.53 -7.05 0.11
N ALA A 65 0.57 -6.39 1.27
CA ALA A 65 0.00 -6.97 2.48
C ALA A 65 -1.51 -7.23 2.29
N GLY A 66 -1.84 -8.51 2.12
CA GLY A 66 -3.10 -9.13 2.53
C GLY A 66 -4.18 -9.29 1.46
N LYS A 67 -4.29 -10.49 0.87
CA LYS A 67 -5.59 -11.13 0.60
C LYS A 67 -5.88 -12.13 1.74
N PRO A 68 -7.14 -12.26 2.18
CA PRO A 68 -7.51 -12.78 3.50
C PRO A 68 -7.42 -14.31 3.57
N LYS A 69 -7.11 -14.87 4.75
CA LYS A 69 -7.35 -16.29 5.05
C LYS A 69 -8.48 -16.43 6.08
N PRO A 70 -9.43 -17.37 5.87
CA PRO A 70 -10.59 -17.57 6.74
C PRO A 70 -10.20 -18.42 7.96
N GLY A 71 -10.61 -17.94 9.14
CA GLY A 71 -10.99 -18.77 10.29
C GLY A 71 -9.93 -19.69 10.91
N ASP A 72 -9.04 -19.12 11.72
CA ASP A 72 -8.77 -19.72 13.04
C ASP A 72 -8.35 -18.61 14.01
N TYR A 73 -9.36 -18.06 14.67
CA TYR A 73 -9.28 -17.72 16.08
C TYR A 73 -8.84 -19.00 16.80
N ILE A 74 -7.81 -18.94 17.63
CA ILE A 74 -8.06 -18.58 19.03
C ILE A 74 -6.92 -17.63 19.44
N GLU A 75 -7.27 -16.78 20.39
CA GLU A 75 -6.51 -15.97 21.36
C GLU A 75 -5.22 -16.64 21.90
N VAL A 76 -4.36 -17.11 21.01
CA VAL A 76 -3.52 -18.27 21.32
C VAL A 76 -2.15 -18.23 20.69
N GLY A 77 -1.19 -18.61 21.52
CA GLY A 77 -0.09 -19.50 21.17
C GLY A 77 1.12 -18.85 20.54
N GLU A 78 2.13 -18.58 21.37
CA GLU A 78 3.52 -18.31 21.01
C GLU A 78 4.03 -19.19 19.86
N LEU A 79 4.68 -18.59 18.85
CA LEU A 79 5.31 -19.33 17.75
C LEU A 79 6.82 -19.49 17.98
N SER A 80 7.20 -20.73 18.29
CA SER A 80 8.55 -21.29 18.18
C SER A 80 8.94 -21.58 16.71
N PRO A 81 10.24 -21.81 16.42
CA PRO A 81 10.81 -21.68 15.08
C PRO A 81 11.12 -23.03 14.44
N ASP A 82 10.33 -23.54 13.49
CA ASP A 82 10.77 -24.71 12.70
C ASP A 82 9.92 -25.00 11.45
N HIS A 83 10.18 -24.35 10.31
CA HIS A 83 9.71 -24.86 9.01
C HIS A 83 10.67 -24.44 7.88
N LYS A 84 11.84 -25.08 7.84
CA LYS A 84 12.78 -25.01 6.71
C LYS A 84 12.57 -26.24 5.83
N GLY A 85 11.66 -26.15 4.86
CA GLY A 85 11.48 -27.24 3.91
C GLY A 85 10.33 -26.99 2.96
N ASN A 86 10.58 -26.23 1.88
CA ASN A 86 10.14 -26.58 0.51
C ASN A 86 10.52 -25.54 -0.57
N LEU A 87 11.69 -24.90 -0.48
CA LEU A 87 12.10 -23.93 -1.51
C LEU A 87 12.90 -24.58 -2.65
N GLU A 88 13.45 -25.78 -2.43
CA GLU A 88 14.35 -26.44 -3.38
C GLU A 88 13.57 -27.23 -4.45
N GLU A 89 12.42 -27.83 -4.10
CA GLU A 89 11.59 -28.61 -5.04
C GLU A 89 10.93 -27.73 -6.12
N VAL A 90 10.62 -26.47 -5.81
CA VAL A 90 10.06 -25.52 -6.79
C VAL A 90 11.10 -24.97 -7.78
N ALA A 91 12.38 -25.00 -7.41
CA ALA A 91 13.47 -24.47 -8.24
C ALA A 91 13.79 -25.40 -9.42
N ASP A 92 13.64 -26.71 -9.24
CA ASP A 92 13.86 -27.68 -10.31
C ASP A 92 12.73 -27.66 -11.36
N LEU A 93 11.49 -27.39 -10.95
CA LEU A 93 10.33 -27.29 -11.87
C LEU A 93 10.42 -26.09 -12.84
N LEU A 94 11.17 -25.04 -12.46
CA LEU A 94 11.33 -23.83 -13.28
C LEU A 94 12.44 -23.95 -14.35
N LYS A 95 13.33 -24.95 -14.23
CA LYS A 95 14.39 -25.18 -15.23
C LYS A 95 13.85 -25.73 -16.55
N ASP A 96 12.72 -26.43 -16.52
CA ASP A 96 12.14 -27.10 -17.68
C ASP A 96 11.35 -26.16 -18.62
N ILE A 97 11.13 -24.90 -18.24
CA ILE A 97 10.31 -23.95 -19.01
C ILE A 97 11.14 -23.13 -20.01
N ASN A 98 12.47 -23.03 -19.83
CA ASN A 98 13.36 -22.26 -20.70
C ASN A 98 14.33 -23.14 -21.52
N GLY A 99 13.94 -24.39 -21.81
CA GLY A 99 14.64 -25.26 -22.76
C GLY A 99 14.43 -24.81 -24.20
#